data_AF-A0A317SLD1-F1
#
_entry.id   AF-A0A317SLD1-F1
#
_cell.length_a   1.000
_cell.length_b   1.000
_cell.length_c   1.000
_cell.angle_alpha   90.00
_cell.angle_beta   90.00
_cell.angle_gamma   90.00
#
_symmetry.space_group_name_H-M   'P 1'
#
loop_
_entity.id
_entity.type
_entity.pdbx_description
1 polymer ?
#
loop_
_entity_poly.entity_id
_entity_poly.type
_entity_poly.pdbx_seq_one_letter_code
_entity_poly.pdbx_strand_id
1 'polypeptide(L)'
;KTIEKEFRDVLKWLNVVDPGANYSSALAVGELGMGIWLLEGPDYMKWEEDKGEVLYLYGIHDATVIEYIKHLCSVSQDHAFAYFYFTFSDMEKQNVLNMLLSIIGQLLQGLSGQGLPNGVTNLYHNSKAIGKLPDIKALQTMFSEIIKLSKKTFIILDALDEFPKST
;
A
#
# COMPACT_ATOMS: atom_id res chain seq x y z
N LYS A 1 -23.42 1.89 13.18
CA LYS A 1 -24.05 2.79 12.18
C LYS A 1 -23.26 4.07 11.88
N THR A 2 -22.96 4.96 12.84
CA THR A 2 -22.21 6.22 12.55
C THR A 2 -20.71 5.98 12.33
N ILE A 3 -20.06 5.18 13.18
CA ILE A 3 -18.61 4.88 13.10
C ILE A 3 -18.27 4.13 11.81
N GLU A 4 -19.07 3.12 11.44
CA GLU A 4 -18.87 2.38 10.19
C GLU A 4 -19.05 3.27 8.95
N LYS A 5 -19.92 4.29 9.02
CA LYS A 5 -20.10 5.24 7.93
C LYS A 5 -18.86 6.14 7.80
N GLU A 6 -18.39 6.71 8.90
CA GLU A 6 -17.19 7.53 8.91
C GLU A 6 -15.97 6.75 8.42
N PHE A 7 -15.79 5.51 8.88
CA PHE A 7 -14.71 4.65 8.41
C PHE A 7 -14.75 4.44 6.88
N ARG A 8 -15.92 4.16 6.31
CA ARG A 8 -16.08 4.06 4.85
C ARG A 8 -15.81 5.38 4.13
N ASP A 9 -16.23 6.50 4.69
CA ASP A 9 -16.01 7.81 4.09
C ASP A 9 -14.52 8.19 4.11
N VAL A 10 -13.80 7.84 5.16
CA VAL A 10 -12.34 7.98 5.24
C VAL A 10 -11.62 7.07 4.26
N LEU A 11 -12.00 5.79 4.18
CA LEU A 11 -11.41 4.87 3.20
C LEU A 11 -11.61 5.34 1.77
N LYS A 12 -12.79 5.89 1.43
CA LYS A 12 -13.03 6.50 0.12
C LYS A 12 -12.15 7.71 -0.14
N TRP A 13 -11.91 8.52 0.87
CA TRP A 13 -11.02 9.68 0.76
C TRP A 13 -9.55 9.27 0.58
N LEU A 14 -9.13 8.17 1.20
CA LEU A 14 -7.78 7.60 1.04
C LEU A 14 -7.61 6.86 -0.30
N ASN A 15 -8.65 6.22 -0.81
CA ASN A 15 -8.59 5.43 -2.04
C ASN A 15 -8.78 6.31 -3.30
N VAL A 16 -7.88 7.28 -3.49
CA VAL A 16 -7.88 8.16 -4.67
C VAL A 16 -7.48 7.39 -5.94
N VAL A 17 -6.61 6.39 -5.79
CA VAL A 17 -6.11 5.55 -6.87
C VAL A 17 -6.18 4.09 -6.45
N ASP A 18 -6.95 3.31 -7.21
CA ASP A 18 -7.10 1.87 -7.00
C ASP A 18 -5.99 1.11 -7.77
N PRO A 19 -5.08 0.40 -7.06
CA PRO A 19 -4.08 -0.44 -7.70
C PRO A 19 -4.65 -1.79 -8.19
N GLY A 20 -5.90 -2.12 -7.88
CA GLY A 20 -6.54 -3.39 -8.19
C GLY A 20 -6.60 -3.70 -9.70
N ALA A 21 -6.78 -2.68 -10.53
CA ALA A 21 -6.80 -2.84 -11.99
C ALA A 21 -5.45 -3.33 -12.53
N ASN A 22 -4.34 -2.70 -12.10
CA ASN A 22 -2.99 -3.10 -12.51
C ASN A 22 -2.66 -4.50 -12.01
N TYR A 23 -2.99 -4.80 -10.75
CA TYR A 23 -2.81 -6.12 -10.18
C TYR A 23 -3.60 -7.20 -10.97
N SER A 24 -4.84 -6.90 -11.37
CA SER A 24 -5.65 -7.82 -12.18
C SER A 24 -5.04 -8.05 -13.56
N SER A 25 -4.50 -7.00 -14.18
CA SER A 25 -3.76 -7.11 -15.44
C SER A 25 -2.45 -7.88 -15.28
N ALA A 26 -1.69 -7.64 -14.22
CA ALA A 26 -0.45 -8.36 -13.91
C ALA A 26 -0.72 -9.85 -13.69
N LEU A 27 -1.79 -10.20 -12.98
CA LEU A 27 -2.25 -11.59 -12.85
C LEU A 27 -2.67 -12.22 -14.18
N ALA A 28 -3.31 -11.46 -15.07
CA ALA A 28 -3.77 -11.98 -16.35
C ALA A 28 -2.63 -12.22 -17.36
N VAL A 29 -1.55 -11.43 -17.26
CA VAL A 29 -0.37 -11.55 -18.12
C VAL A 29 0.67 -12.50 -17.52
N GLY A 30 0.73 -12.61 -16.19
CA GLY A 30 1.65 -13.50 -15.49
C GLY A 30 1.22 -14.96 -15.58
N GLU A 31 2.19 -15.86 -15.75
CA GLU A 31 1.97 -17.28 -15.43
C GLU A 31 2.09 -17.45 -13.91
N LEU A 32 0.98 -17.78 -13.26
CA LEU A 32 0.93 -18.06 -11.81
C LEU A 32 1.97 -19.15 -11.49
N GLY A 33 3.03 -18.78 -10.75
CA GLY A 33 4.15 -19.67 -10.41
C GLY A 33 5.51 -19.25 -10.97
N MET A 34 5.57 -18.32 -11.94
CA MET A 34 6.82 -17.65 -12.24
C MET A 34 7.25 -16.79 -11.05
N GLY A 35 8.54 -16.88 -10.68
CA GLY A 35 9.09 -16.14 -9.54
C GLY A 35 9.00 -16.86 -8.20
N ILE A 36 8.56 -18.12 -8.12
CA ILE A 36 8.66 -18.90 -6.86
C ILE A 36 10.11 -19.02 -6.40
N TRP A 37 11.04 -19.21 -7.35
CA TRP A 37 12.49 -19.25 -7.08
C TRP A 37 12.98 -18.01 -6.32
N LEU A 38 12.31 -16.86 -6.49
CA LEU A 38 12.63 -15.63 -5.78
C LEU A 38 12.23 -15.73 -4.31
N LEU A 39 11.05 -16.30 -4.01
CA LEU A 39 10.55 -16.50 -2.65
C LEU A 39 11.40 -17.53 -1.87
N GLU A 40 12.09 -18.40 -2.58
CA GLU A 40 13.05 -19.35 -2.02
C GLU A 40 14.47 -18.77 -1.88
N GLY A 41 14.69 -17.55 -2.39
CA GLY A 41 15.97 -16.88 -2.38
C GLY A 41 16.33 -16.28 -1.01
N PRO A 42 17.64 -16.25 -0.64
CA PRO A 42 18.08 -15.72 0.64
C PRO A 42 17.76 -14.23 0.82
N ASP A 43 17.78 -13.45 -0.26
CA ASP A 43 17.47 -12.02 -0.22
C ASP A 43 16.00 -11.77 0.14
N TYR A 44 15.08 -12.58 -0.40
CA TYR A 44 13.67 -12.54 -0.05
C TYR A 44 13.44 -12.98 1.39
N MET A 45 14.01 -14.12 1.79
CA MET A 45 13.86 -14.62 3.17
C MET A 45 14.36 -13.61 4.19
N LYS A 46 15.50 -12.98 3.93
CA LYS A 46 16.03 -11.91 4.79
C LYS A 46 15.10 -10.70 4.82
N TRP A 47 14.66 -10.21 3.66
CA TRP A 47 13.72 -9.08 3.57
C TRP A 47 12.39 -9.38 4.26
N GLU A 48 11.93 -10.63 4.17
CA GLU A 48 10.76 -11.08 4.89
C GLU A 48 11.08 -11.02 6.38
N GLU A 49 12.07 -11.72 6.91
CA GLU A 49 12.32 -11.86 8.36
C GLU A 49 12.64 -10.54 9.08
N ASP A 50 13.50 -9.70 8.50
CA ASP A 50 14.08 -8.53 9.16
C ASP A 50 13.17 -7.28 9.10
N LYS A 51 13.37 -6.36 10.05
CA LYS A 51 12.64 -5.08 10.10
C LYS A 51 13.42 -3.98 9.38
N GLY A 52 12.75 -3.28 8.48
CA GLY A 52 13.30 -2.08 7.81
C GLY A 52 14.17 -2.38 6.59
N GLU A 53 14.17 -3.62 6.11
CA GLU A 53 14.86 -4.00 4.88
C GLU A 53 14.10 -3.49 3.64
N VAL A 54 14.87 -3.16 2.60
CA VAL A 54 14.36 -2.81 1.27
C VAL A 54 14.95 -3.80 0.28
N LEU A 55 14.08 -4.49 -0.46
CA LEU A 55 14.47 -5.43 -1.50
C LEU A 55 14.11 -4.85 -2.87
N TYR A 56 15.11 -4.74 -3.75
CA TYR A 56 14.91 -4.34 -5.14
C TYR A 56 14.84 -5.60 -6.01
N LEU A 57 13.74 -5.72 -6.75
CA LEU A 57 13.50 -6.82 -7.66
C LEU A 57 13.48 -6.29 -9.09
N TYR A 58 14.05 -7.06 -10.02
CA TYR A 58 14.01 -6.76 -11.44
C TYR A 58 13.25 -7.86 -12.18
N GLY A 59 12.33 -7.47 -13.06
CA GLY A 59 11.52 -8.38 -13.88
C GLY A 59 10.07 -8.53 -13.40
N ILE A 60 9.29 -9.33 -14.14
CA ILE A 60 7.84 -9.46 -14.00
C ILE A 60 7.52 -10.60 -13.02
N HIS A 61 7.65 -10.33 -11.72
CA HIS A 61 7.37 -11.30 -10.64
C HIS A 61 6.51 -10.70 -9.52
N ASP A 62 6.08 -9.45 -9.67
CA ASP A 62 5.34 -8.64 -8.70
C ASP A 62 4.03 -9.30 -8.28
N ALA A 63 3.26 -9.85 -9.23
CA ALA A 63 1.98 -10.48 -8.95
C ALA A 63 2.13 -11.71 -8.03
N THR A 64 3.16 -12.53 -8.25
CA THR A 64 3.46 -13.71 -7.41
C THR A 64 3.85 -13.31 -6.00
N VAL A 65 4.71 -12.29 -5.85
CA VAL A 65 5.12 -11.78 -4.53
C VAL A 65 3.92 -11.16 -3.79
N ILE A 66 3.10 -10.36 -4.50
CA ILE A 66 1.87 -9.77 -3.95
C ILE A 66 0.92 -10.86 -3.48
N GLU A 67 0.70 -11.93 -4.26
CA GLU A 67 -0.15 -13.06 -3.84
C GLU A 67 0.37 -13.77 -2.60
N TYR A 68 1.66 -14.07 -2.56
CA TYR A 68 2.26 -14.72 -1.41
C TYR A 68 2.13 -13.88 -0.14
N ILE A 69 2.46 -12.57 -0.22
CA ILE A 69 2.36 -11.67 0.94
C ILE A 69 0.89 -11.42 1.35
N LYS A 70 -0.04 -11.33 0.39
CA LYS A 70 -1.48 -11.30 0.68
C LYS A 70 -1.90 -12.52 1.49
N HIS A 71 -1.47 -13.72 1.07
CA HIS A 71 -1.75 -14.94 1.81
C HIS A 71 -1.14 -14.92 3.21
N LEU A 72 0.14 -14.56 3.33
CA LEU A 72 0.86 -14.43 4.61
C LEU A 72 0.16 -13.46 5.58
N CYS A 73 -0.35 -12.33 5.10
CA CYS A 73 -1.06 -11.36 5.93
C CYS A 73 -2.50 -11.81 6.23
N SER A 74 -3.12 -12.62 5.38
CA SER A 74 -4.46 -13.17 5.65
C SER A 74 -4.49 -14.14 6.84
N VAL A 75 -3.37 -14.82 7.11
CA VAL A 75 -3.22 -15.79 8.21
C VAL A 75 -2.65 -15.18 9.49
N SER A 76 -2.13 -13.94 9.44
CA SER A 76 -1.53 -13.24 10.59
C SER A 76 -2.23 -11.91 10.86
N GLN A 77 -2.94 -11.81 11.98
CA GLN A 77 -3.63 -10.58 12.39
C GLN A 77 -2.67 -9.43 12.77
N ASP A 78 -1.39 -9.75 12.93
CA ASP A 78 -0.34 -8.79 13.31
C ASP A 78 0.42 -8.23 12.09
N HIS A 79 0.13 -8.72 10.89
CA HIS A 79 0.77 -8.27 9.65
C HIS A 79 -0.15 -7.35 8.86
N ALA A 80 0.42 -6.31 8.27
CA ALA A 80 -0.27 -5.43 7.35
C ALA A 80 0.41 -5.46 5.98
N PHE A 81 -0.37 -5.23 4.93
CA PHE A 81 0.11 -5.26 3.55
C PHE A 81 -0.53 -4.17 2.73
N ALA A 82 0.27 -3.54 1.87
CA ALA A 82 -0.17 -2.63 0.83
C ALA A 82 0.70 -2.78 -0.41
N TYR A 83 0.16 -2.42 -1.56
CA TYR A 83 0.90 -2.38 -2.81
C TYR A 83 0.48 -1.20 -3.67
N PHE A 84 1.36 -0.75 -4.56
CA PHE A 84 1.08 0.30 -5.51
C PHE A 84 1.79 0.05 -6.83
N TYR A 85 1.10 0.36 -7.92
CA TYR A 85 1.61 0.25 -9.28
C TYR A 85 1.79 1.63 -9.86
N PHE A 86 3.03 2.01 -10.15
CA PHE A 86 3.29 3.16 -10.99
C PHE A 86 2.92 2.82 -12.43
N THR A 87 2.50 3.83 -13.20
CA THR A 87 2.37 3.64 -14.64
C THR A 87 2.47 4.96 -15.42
N PHE A 88 3.13 4.93 -16.58
CA PHE A 88 3.18 6.03 -17.54
C PHE A 88 1.80 6.40 -18.09
N SER A 89 0.86 5.45 -18.08
CA SER A 89 -0.46 5.61 -18.71
C SER A 89 -1.47 6.36 -17.83
N ASP A 90 -1.14 6.63 -16.57
CA ASP A 90 -2.03 7.26 -15.59
C ASP A 90 -1.24 8.26 -14.72
N MET A 91 -1.48 9.55 -14.92
CA MET A 91 -0.80 10.61 -14.18
C MET A 91 -1.11 10.58 -12.69
N GLU A 92 -2.29 10.07 -12.29
CA GLU A 92 -2.62 9.94 -10.88
C GLU A 92 -1.76 8.85 -10.21
N LYS A 93 -1.31 7.85 -10.98
CA LYS A 93 -0.36 6.81 -10.55
C LYS A 93 1.11 7.25 -10.58
N GLN A 94 1.40 8.44 -11.08
CA GLN A 94 2.72 9.06 -11.03
C GLN A 94 2.88 10.04 -9.85
N ASN A 95 1.82 10.20 -9.04
CA ASN A 95 1.79 11.17 -7.94
C ASN A 95 2.09 10.50 -6.59
N VAL A 96 3.14 10.99 -5.90
CA VAL A 96 3.56 10.47 -4.58
C VAL A 96 2.48 10.62 -3.52
N LEU A 97 1.70 11.70 -3.54
CA LEU A 97 0.61 11.91 -2.58
C LEU A 97 -0.47 10.85 -2.77
N ASN A 98 -0.83 10.55 -4.02
CA ASN A 98 -1.80 9.51 -4.33
C ASN A 98 -1.30 8.11 -3.96
N MET A 99 -0.01 7.83 -4.20
CA MET A 99 0.63 6.60 -3.73
C MET A 99 0.51 6.46 -2.21
N LEU A 100 0.88 7.50 -1.46
CA LEU A 100 0.78 7.49 0.01
C LEU A 100 -0.67 7.31 0.49
N LEU A 101 -1.62 8.03 -0.10
CA LEU A 101 -3.04 7.90 0.24
C LEU A 101 -3.55 6.48 -0.01
N SER A 102 -3.22 5.88 -1.16
CA SER A 102 -3.59 4.51 -1.51
C SER A 102 -3.00 3.48 -0.55
N ILE A 103 -1.70 3.60 -0.22
CA ILE A 103 -1.02 2.71 0.74
C ILE A 103 -1.67 2.84 2.12
N ILE A 104 -1.87 4.06 2.61
CA ILE A 104 -2.52 4.33 3.90
C ILE A 104 -3.93 3.73 3.93
N GLY A 105 -4.70 3.89 2.85
CA GLY A 105 -6.04 3.31 2.72
C GLY A 105 -6.05 1.79 2.84
N GLN A 106 -5.14 1.11 2.14
CA GLN A 106 -5.01 -0.35 2.18
C GLN A 106 -4.62 -0.86 3.58
N LEU A 107 -3.62 -0.24 4.21
CA LEU A 107 -3.19 -0.61 5.56
C LEU A 107 -4.30 -0.41 6.58
N LEU A 108 -5.02 0.71 6.49
CA LEU A 108 -6.15 1.00 7.37
C LEU A 108 -7.31 0.02 7.16
N GLN A 109 -7.59 -0.38 5.92
CA GLN A 109 -8.62 -1.37 5.61
C GLN A 109 -8.29 -2.73 6.24
N GLY A 110 -7.02 -3.15 6.23
CA GLY A 110 -6.56 -4.36 6.92
C GLY A 110 -6.78 -4.31 8.45
N LEU A 111 -6.80 -3.11 9.03
CA LEU A 111 -6.96 -2.87 10.47
C LEU A 111 -8.41 -2.60 10.91
N SER A 112 -9.40 -2.87 10.06
CA SER A 112 -10.82 -2.54 10.29
C SER A 112 -11.40 -2.99 11.65
N GLY A 113 -10.79 -3.97 12.32
CA GLY A 113 -11.18 -4.42 13.67
C GLY A 113 -10.71 -3.53 14.83
N GLN A 114 -9.76 -2.62 14.62
CA GLN A 114 -9.16 -1.79 15.68
C GLN A 114 -9.75 -0.37 15.76
N GLY A 115 -10.64 -0.01 14.81
CA GLY A 115 -11.22 1.33 14.72
C GLY A 115 -10.33 2.34 14.00
N LEU A 116 -10.84 3.55 13.80
CA LEU A 116 -10.14 4.60 13.06
C LEU A 116 -9.16 5.34 13.99
N PRO A 117 -7.85 5.41 13.66
CA PRO A 117 -6.91 6.17 14.48
C PRO A 117 -7.26 7.67 14.47
N ASN A 118 -7.17 8.32 15.63
CA ASN A 118 -7.52 9.75 15.78
C ASN A 118 -6.75 10.66 14.80
N GLY A 119 -5.47 10.35 14.53
CA GLY A 119 -4.67 11.07 13.54
C GLY A 119 -5.29 11.05 12.14
N VAL A 120 -5.87 9.92 11.74
CA VAL A 120 -6.58 9.76 10.46
C VAL A 120 -7.88 10.54 10.43
N THR A 121 -8.70 10.44 11.49
CA THR A 121 -9.95 11.19 11.61
C THR A 121 -9.71 12.70 11.52
N ASN A 122 -8.71 13.20 12.25
CA ASN A 122 -8.37 14.62 12.27
C ASN A 122 -7.88 15.11 10.90
N LEU A 123 -7.02 14.35 10.23
CA LEU A 123 -6.53 14.73 8.91
C LEU A 123 -7.67 14.75 7.88
N TYR A 124 -8.57 13.76 7.92
CA TYR A 124 -9.75 13.69 7.07
C TYR A 124 -10.67 14.91 7.28
N HIS A 125 -11.00 15.26 8.53
CA HIS A 125 -11.87 16.39 8.83
C HIS A 125 -11.24 17.72 8.40
N ASN A 126 -9.95 17.91 8.66
CA ASN A 126 -9.21 19.10 8.24
C ASN A 126 -9.15 19.24 6.71
N SER A 127 -8.84 18.15 6.01
CA SER A 127 -8.83 18.11 4.53
C SER A 127 -10.19 18.49 3.95
N LYS A 128 -11.27 17.95 4.53
CA LYS A 128 -12.65 18.25 4.11
C LYS A 128 -13.06 19.69 4.39
N ALA A 129 -12.66 20.25 5.53
CA ALA A 129 -12.97 21.64 5.90
C ALA A 129 -12.26 22.65 4.99
N ILE A 130 -11.02 22.37 4.60
CA ILE A 130 -10.18 23.26 3.77
C ILE A 130 -10.43 23.01 2.26
N GLY A 131 -10.97 21.84 1.91
CA GLY A 131 -11.18 21.43 0.51
C GLY A 131 -9.86 21.13 -0.22
N LYS A 132 -8.82 20.70 0.51
CA LYS A 132 -7.48 20.42 -0.05
C LYS A 132 -6.95 19.09 0.47
N LEU A 133 -6.18 18.39 -0.37
CA LEU A 133 -5.45 17.20 0.05
C LEU A 133 -4.41 17.57 1.12
N PRO A 134 -4.10 16.64 2.05
CA PRO A 134 -3.00 16.83 2.99
C PRO A 134 -1.67 16.99 2.27
N ASP A 135 -0.76 17.76 2.85
CA ASP A 135 0.60 17.84 2.34
C ASP A 135 1.38 16.54 2.60
N ILE A 136 2.53 16.42 1.93
CA ILE A 136 3.37 15.23 2.02
C ILE A 136 3.85 14.94 3.45
N LYS A 137 4.11 15.97 4.26
CA LYS A 137 4.62 15.79 5.64
C LYS A 137 3.54 15.19 6.53
N ALA A 138 2.30 15.66 6.37
CA ALA A 138 1.15 15.11 7.08
C ALA A 138 0.89 13.65 6.69
N LEU A 139 0.99 13.32 5.39
CA LEU A 139 0.86 11.94 4.92
C LEU A 139 2.00 11.04 5.42
N GLN A 140 3.24 11.51 5.42
CA GLN A 140 4.38 10.77 5.97
C GLN A 140 4.22 10.49 7.48
N THR A 141 3.73 11.48 8.22
CA THR A 141 3.44 11.33 9.66
C THR A 141 2.36 10.29 9.88
N MET A 142 1.24 10.40 9.17
CA MET A 142 0.14 9.44 9.20
C MET A 142 0.58 8.02 8.83
N PHE A 143 1.35 7.90 7.75
CA PHE A 143 1.91 6.63 7.32
C PHE A 143 2.77 6.01 8.43
N SER A 144 3.65 6.79 9.06
CA SER A 144 4.47 6.33 10.20
C SER A 144 3.64 5.89 11.41
N GLU A 145 2.49 6.51 11.66
CA GLU A 145 1.57 6.08 12.72
C GLU A 145 0.88 4.77 12.37
N ILE A 146 0.42 4.61 11.14
CA ILE A 146 -0.34 3.43 10.71
C ILE A 146 0.52 2.18 10.65
N ILE A 147 1.76 2.27 10.15
CA ILE A 147 2.65 1.10 10.11
C ILE A 147 3.04 0.58 11.50
N LYS A 148 2.87 1.39 12.56
CA LYS A 148 3.13 0.99 13.95
C LYS A 148 1.95 0.24 14.58
N LEU A 149 0.79 0.20 13.92
CA LEU A 149 -0.39 -0.54 14.37
C LEU A 149 -0.29 -2.04 14.09
N SER A 150 0.65 -2.45 13.25
CA SER A 150 1.01 -3.84 12.98
C SER A 150 2.42 -4.13 13.49
N LYS A 151 2.72 -5.42 13.76
CA LYS A 151 4.08 -5.83 14.13
C LYS A 151 5.02 -5.79 12.93
N LYS A 152 4.45 -5.98 11.74
CA LYS A 152 5.14 -6.08 10.47
C LYS A 152 4.26 -5.51 9.37
N THR A 153 4.83 -4.64 8.54
CA THR A 153 4.15 -4.07 7.39
C THR A 153 4.96 -4.38 6.15
N PHE A 154 4.32 -4.98 5.15
CA PHE A 154 4.90 -5.23 3.84
C PHE A 154 4.35 -4.21 2.84
N ILE A 155 5.23 -3.63 2.02
CA ILE A 155 4.86 -2.66 0.99
C ILE A 155 5.58 -3.03 -0.29
N ILE A 156 4.81 -3.20 -1.36
CA ILE A 156 5.33 -3.47 -2.69
C ILE A 156 5.05 -2.27 -3.58
N LEU A 157 6.10 -1.69 -4.16
CA LEU A 157 6.01 -0.63 -5.15
C LEU A 157 6.49 -1.20 -6.48
N ASP A 158 5.56 -1.39 -7.41
CA ASP A 158 5.87 -1.94 -8.72
C ASP A 158 6.08 -0.84 -9.77
N ALA A 159 6.92 -1.13 -10.76
CA ALA A 159 7.26 -0.24 -11.87
C ALA A 159 7.79 1.15 -11.42
N LEU A 160 8.61 1.18 -10.36
CA LEU A 160 9.12 2.41 -9.77
C LEU A 160 9.89 3.30 -10.77
N ASP A 161 10.42 2.73 -11.85
CA ASP A 161 11.05 3.45 -12.96
C ASP A 161 10.06 4.27 -13.81
N GLU A 162 8.75 4.00 -13.70
CA GLU A 162 7.68 4.78 -14.31
C GLU A 162 7.28 6.00 -13.45
N PHE A 163 7.87 6.16 -12.26
CA PHE A 163 7.76 7.38 -11.49
C PHE A 163 8.52 8.53 -12.16
N PRO A 164 7.96 9.76 -12.25
CA PRO A 164 8.63 10.88 -12.88
C PRO A 164 9.98 11.17 -12.21
N LYS A 165 11.06 11.07 -12.98
CA LYS A 165 12.36 11.58 -12.56
C LYS A 165 12.22 13.11 -12.52
N SER A 166 12.34 13.70 -11.33
CA SER A 166 12.44 15.15 -11.22
C SER A 166 13.66 15.62 -12.02
N THR A 167 13.43 16.40 -13.07
CA THR A 167 14.45 17.15 -13.80
C THR A 167 14.99 18.30 -12.95
#